data_AF-A0A925YUR5-F1
#
_entry.id   AF-A0A925YUR5-F1
#
_cell.length_a   1.000
_cell.length_b   1.000
_cell.length_c   1.000
_cell.angle_alpha   90.00
_cell.angle_beta   90.00
_cell.angle_gamma   90.00
#
_symmetry.space_group_name_H-M   'P 1'
#
loop_
_entity.id
_entity.type
_entity.pdbx_description
1 polymer ?
#
loop_
_entity_poly.entity_id
_entity_poly.type
_entity_poly.pdbx_seq_one_letter_code
_entity_poly.pdbx_strand_id
1 'polypeptide(L)' 'MTELDLKGKWNEIKGKLKKTYGELTDDDLAFTEGKEDELYGRLQQRLGKTKEEIRKVISGL' A
#
# COMPACT_ATOMS: atom_id res chain seq x y z
N MET A 1 8.10 11.84 -1.59
CA MET A 1 7.66 11.34 -0.27
C MET A 1 8.75 10.37 0.20
N THR A 2 9.42 10.68 1.32
CA THR A 2 10.46 9.81 1.89
C THR A 2 9.80 8.59 2.53
N GLU A 3 10.46 7.42 2.51
CA GLU A 3 9.97 6.16 3.14
C GLU A 3 9.57 6.34 4.61
N LEU A 4 10.16 7.33 5.30
CA LEU A 4 9.85 7.71 6.67
C LEU A 4 8.43 8.29 6.86
N ASP A 5 7.88 8.99 5.85
CA ASP A 5 6.54 9.62 5.95
C ASP A 5 5.40 8.60 5.77
N LEU A 6 5.71 7.51 5.05
CA LEU A 6 4.77 6.45 4.71
C LEU A 6 4.33 5.67 5.95
N LYS A 7 5.24 5.45 6.92
CA LYS A 7 4.89 4.84 8.22
C LYS A 7 3.88 5.66 9.01
N GLY A 8 4.09 6.97 9.10
CA GLY A 8 3.22 7.88 9.85
C GLY A 8 1.84 8.01 9.23
N LYS A 9 1.77 7.99 7.89
CA LYS A 9 0.51 8.15 7.14
C LYS A 9 -0.09 6.84 6.65
N TRP A 10 0.50 5.69 6.97
CA TRP A 10 0.07 4.40 6.42
C TRP A 10 -1.40 4.12 6.71
N ASN A 11 -1.88 4.44 7.92
CA ASN A 11 -3.28 4.23 8.28
C ASN A 11 -4.25 5.08 7.43
N GLU A 12 -3.88 6.30 7.04
CA GLU A 12 -4.68 7.10 6.11
C GLU A 12 -4.60 6.54 4.69
N ILE A 13 -3.40 6.22 4.24
CA ILE A 13 -3.15 5.65 2.90
C ILE A 13 -3.93 4.35 2.74
N LYS A 14 -3.92 3.46 3.73
CA LYS A 14 -4.69 2.20 3.72
C LYS A 14 -6.18 2.49 3.60
N GLY A 15 -6.69 3.48 4.33
CA GLY A 15 -8.10 3.87 4.27
C GLY A 15 -8.49 4.35 2.88
N LYS A 16 -7.66 5.19 2.26
CA LYS A 16 -7.85 5.65 0.88
C LYS A 16 -7.73 4.49 -0.12
N LEU A 17 -6.74 3.60 0.04
CA LEU A 17 -6.55 2.42 -0.80
C LEU A 17 -7.76 1.48 -0.77
N LYS A 18 -8.32 1.15 0.41
CA LYS A 18 -9.55 0.35 0.50
C LYS A 18 -10.74 1.03 -0.17
N LYS A 19 -10.80 2.37 -0.10
CA LYS A 19 -11.88 3.14 -0.70
C LYS A 19 -11.78 3.18 -2.23
N THR A 20 -10.56 3.29 -2.76
CA THR A 20 -10.27 3.29 -4.20
C THR A 20 -10.36 1.87 -4.79
N TYR A 21 -9.86 0.88 -4.05
CA TYR A 21 -9.78 -0.52 -4.45
C TYR A 21 -10.58 -1.36 -3.45
N GLY A 22 -11.88 -1.54 -3.76
CA GLY A 22 -12.79 -2.32 -2.91
C GLY A 22 -12.45 -3.81 -2.78
N GLU A 23 -11.51 -4.30 -3.61
CA GLU A 23 -10.94 -5.64 -3.54
C GLU A 23 -9.87 -5.81 -2.44
N LEU A 24 -9.30 -4.70 -1.94
CA LEU A 24 -8.25 -4.75 -0.92
C LEU A 24 -8.86 -4.92 0.47
N THR A 25 -8.33 -5.89 1.21
CA THR A 25 -8.70 -6.10 2.62
C THR A 25 -7.68 -5.47 3.57
N ASP A 26 -8.03 -5.40 4.86
CA ASP A 26 -7.08 -4.95 5.88
C ASP A 26 -5.82 -5.83 5.96
N ASP A 27 -5.93 -7.11 5.59
CA ASP A 27 -4.81 -8.06 5.58
C ASP A 27 -3.83 -7.80 4.41
N ASP A 28 -4.37 -7.44 3.24
CA ASP A 28 -3.56 -7.08 2.07
C ASP A 28 -2.81 -5.76 2.29
N LEU A 29 -3.36 -4.89 3.15
CA LEU A 29 -2.79 -3.60 3.53
C LEU A 29 -2.11 -3.64 4.91
N ALA A 30 -1.90 -4.82 5.47
CA ALA A 30 -1.20 -5.00 6.73
C ALA A 30 0.29 -4.67 6.52
N PHE A 31 0.68 -3.47 6.94
CA PHE A 31 2.07 -3.05 6.93
C PHE A 31 2.75 -3.46 8.22
N THR A 32 3.85 -4.20 8.08
CA THR A 32 4.78 -4.47 9.18
C THR A 32 6.09 -3.77 8.86
N GLU A 33 6.64 -3.08 9.84
CA GLU A 33 7.92 -2.39 9.71
C GLU A 33 9.03 -3.36 9.27
N GLY A 34 9.77 -3.00 8.22
CA GLY A 34 10.80 -3.86 7.61
C GLY A 34 10.26 -4.94 6.67
N LYS A 35 8.94 -5.06 6.49
CA LYS A 35 8.29 -5.98 5.53
C LYS A 35 7.61 -5.24 4.37
N GLU A 36 8.18 -4.12 3.95
CA GLU A 36 7.69 -3.34 2.81
C GLU A 36 7.57 -4.20 1.54
N ASP A 37 8.56 -5.05 1.26
CA ASP A 37 8.56 -5.87 0.06
C ASP A 37 7.40 -6.89 0.05
N GLU A 38 7.06 -7.43 1.23
CA GLU A 38 5.94 -8.37 1.39
C GLU A 38 4.60 -7.67 1.14
N LEU A 39 4.41 -6.46 1.66
CA LEU A 39 3.24 -5.62 1.39
C LEU A 39 3.10 -5.34 -0.11
N TYR A 40 4.17 -4.86 -0.76
CA TYR A 40 4.14 -4.58 -2.20
C TYR A 40 3.88 -5.85 -3.02
N GLY A 41 4.40 -7.00 -2.61
CA GLY A 41 4.13 -8.29 -3.23
C GLY A 41 2.65 -8.68 -3.16
N ARG A 42 2.03 -8.57 -1.98
CA ARG A 42 0.59 -8.82 -1.80
C ARG A 42 -0.26 -7.90 -2.66
N LEU A 43 0.03 -6.59 -2.61
CA LEU A 43 -0.69 -5.60 -3.41
C LEU A 43 -0.53 -5.84 -4.91
N GLN A 44 0.65 -6.29 -5.36
CA GLN A 44 0.88 -6.66 -6.76
C GLN A 44 0.03 -7.86 -7.18
N GLN A 45 -0.10 -8.88 -6.31
CA GLN A 45 -0.94 -10.05 -6.60
C GLN A 45 -2.44 -9.73 -6.59
N ARG A 46 -2.88 -8.86 -5.68
CA ARG A 46 -4.30 -8.47 -5.60
C ARG A 46 -4.71 -7.56 -6.74
N LEU A 47 -4.03 -6.43 -6.88
CA LEU A 47 -4.37 -5.39 -7.86
C LEU A 47 -3.94 -5.74 -9.28
N GLY A 48 -3.10 -6.77 -9.46
CA GLY A 48 -2.46 -7.08 -10.74
C GLY A 48 -1.53 -5.96 -11.24
N LYS A 49 -1.07 -5.09 -10.34
CA LYS A 49 -0.24 -3.91 -10.66
C LYS A 49 1.21 -4.12 -10.27
N THR A 50 2.14 -3.50 -10.99
CA THR A 50 3.55 -3.57 -10.62
C THR A 50 3.82 -2.81 -9.32
N LYS A 51 4.91 -3.17 -8.61
CA LYS A 51 5.38 -2.43 -7.43
C LYS A 51 5.49 -0.92 -7.69
N GLU A 52 5.90 -0.52 -8.90
CA GLU A 52 6.06 0.89 -9.27
C GLU A 52 4.71 1.63 -9.37
N GLU A 53 3.71 1.00 -9.98
CA GLU A 53 2.33 1.52 -10.02
C GLU A 53 1.77 1.71 -8.61
N ILE A 54 1.97 0.72 -7.74
CA ILE A 54 1.52 0.77 -6.34
C ILE A 54 2.22 1.90 -5.60
N ARG A 55 3.53 2.07 -5.79
CA ARG A 55 4.30 3.16 -5.21
C ARG A 55 3.81 4.53 -5.70
N LYS A 56 3.45 4.66 -6.98
CA LYS A 56 2.85 5.89 -7.53
C LYS A 56 1.50 6.19 -6.90
N VAL A 57 0.64 5.18 -6.77
CA VAL A 57 -0.66 5.32 -6.09
C VAL A 57 -0.46 5.79 -4.66
N ILE A 58 0.40 5.11 -3.88
CA ILE A 58 0.67 5.48 -2.48
C ILE A 58 1.27 6.88 -2.39
N SER A 59 2.17 7.26 -3.30
CA SER A 59 2.78 8.59 -3.31
C SER A 59 1.82 9.71 -3.74
N GLY A 60 0.74 9.37 -4.44
CA GLY A 60 -0.28 10.30 -4.90
C GLY A 60 -1.48 10.45 -3.95
N LEU A 61 -1.53 9.63 -2.88
CA LEU A 61 -2.56 9.65 -1.84
C LEU A 61 -2.13 10.50 -0.64
#